data_AF-A0A3C0CWN7-F1
#
_entry.id   AF-A0A3C0CWN7-F1
#
_cell.length_a   1.000
_cell.length_b   1.000
_cell.length_c   1.000
_cell.angle_alpha   90.00
_cell.angle_beta   90.00
_cell.angle_gamma   90.00
#
_symmetry.space_group_name_H-M   'P 1'
#
loop_
_entity.id
_entity.type
_entity.pdbx_description
1 polymer ?
#
loop_
_entity_poly.entity_id
_entity_poly.type
_entity_poly.pdbx_seq_one_letter_code
_entity_poly.pdbx_strand_id
1 'polypeptide(L)'
;MNCKECYRYLGEYVDRTLDDCALAEMEAHIRVCPKCASLAAELGGVASLVKSLDRQAAPSGFEDRLNAQILHRKEEAKPGLLRRLLLGVPPEVYGYRRSLGPALATVLLTAAVGTSLMFTNYNASGDAAYINAVQQQHVTFASANPLSDESALILSDRMKELNEPL
;
A
#
# COMPACT_ATOMS: atom_id res chain seq x y z
N MET A 1 -13.85 31.17 -6.70
CA MET A 1 -12.77 31.24 -7.71
C MET A 1 -12.17 32.64 -7.93
N ASN A 2 -10.84 32.71 -8.09
CA ASN A 2 -10.08 33.91 -8.54
C ASN A 2 -9.72 33.86 -10.04
N CYS A 3 -9.19 34.96 -10.60
CA CYS A 3 -8.88 35.05 -12.03
C CYS A 3 -7.84 34.02 -12.51
N LYS A 4 -6.88 33.64 -11.67
CA LYS A 4 -5.82 32.67 -11.99
C LYS A 4 -6.39 31.26 -12.12
N GLU A 5 -7.29 30.90 -11.21
CA GLU A 5 -8.05 29.65 -11.26
C GLU A 5 -8.98 29.62 -12.48
N CYS A 6 -9.67 30.73 -12.77
CA CYS A 6 -10.51 30.84 -13.97
C CYS A 6 -9.71 30.57 -15.24
N TYR A 7 -8.51 31.15 -15.36
CA TYR A 7 -7.62 30.90 -16.50
C TYR A 7 -7.24 29.42 -16.63
N ARG A 8 -7.00 28.73 -15.52
CA ARG A 8 -6.64 27.30 -15.51
C ARG A 8 -7.78 26.41 -16.02
N TYR A 9 -9.02 26.74 -15.66
CA TYR A 9 -10.21 25.95 -16.00
C TYR A 9 -10.91 26.41 -17.29
N LEU A 10 -10.38 27.44 -17.97
CA LEU A 10 -11.07 28.07 -19.09
C LEU A 10 -11.25 27.14 -20.30
N GLY A 11 -10.26 26.28 -20.58
CA GLY A 11 -10.37 25.28 -21.66
C GLY A 11 -11.49 24.27 -21.38
N GLU A 12 -11.48 23.67 -20.19
CA GLU A 12 -12.50 22.73 -19.74
C GLU A 12 -13.91 23.37 -19.72
N TYR A 13 -14.00 24.66 -19.38
CA TYR A 13 -15.24 25.43 -19.45
C TYR A 13 -15.77 25.55 -20.90
N VAL A 14 -14.89 25.89 -21.86
CA VAL A 14 -15.27 26.02 -23.28
C VAL A 14 -15.64 24.66 -23.89
N ASP A 15 -14.94 23.60 -23.49
CA ASP A 15 -15.19 22.22 -23.93
C ASP A 15 -16.39 21.58 -23.22
N ARG A 16 -16.94 22.23 -22.18
CA ARG A 16 -18.04 21.74 -21.32
C ARG A 16 -17.72 20.42 -20.62
N THR A 17 -16.50 20.31 -20.10
CA THR A 17 -16.02 19.12 -19.37
C THR A 17 -15.84 19.34 -17.87
N LEU A 18 -16.15 20.54 -17.36
CA LEU A 18 -16.17 20.83 -15.93
C LEU A 18 -17.29 20.07 -15.22
N ASP A 19 -17.06 19.71 -13.96
CA ASP A 19 -18.13 19.25 -13.07
C ASP A 19 -19.09 20.40 -12.71
N ASP A 20 -20.28 20.03 -12.24
CA ASP A 20 -21.36 21.00 -11.96
C ASP A 20 -20.97 22.06 -10.93
N CYS A 21 -20.14 21.72 -9.94
CA CYS A 21 -19.70 22.65 -8.91
C CYS A 21 -18.70 23.67 -9.49
N ALA A 22 -17.69 23.17 -10.20
CA ALA A 22 -16.70 24.03 -10.86
C ALA A 22 -17.32 24.91 -11.95
N LEU A 23 -18.32 24.41 -12.68
CA LEU A 23 -19.07 25.17 -13.66
C LEU A 23 -19.81 26.35 -13.01
N ALA A 24 -20.53 26.10 -11.92
CA ALA A 24 -21.26 27.15 -11.20
C ALA A 24 -20.33 28.24 -10.66
N GLU A 25 -19.17 27.86 -10.11
CA GLU A 25 -18.15 28.82 -9.68
C GLU A 25 -17.58 29.64 -10.84
N MET A 26 -17.38 29.02 -12.01
CA MET A 26 -16.91 29.67 -13.22
C MET A 26 -17.91 30.69 -13.75
N GLU A 27 -19.16 30.31 -13.88
CA GLU A 27 -20.22 31.22 -14.32
C GLU A 27 -20.39 32.41 -13.36
N ALA A 28 -20.31 32.16 -12.05
CA ALA A 28 -20.36 33.22 -11.05
C ALA A 28 -19.19 34.20 -11.20
N HIS A 29 -17.97 33.71 -11.44
CA HIS A 29 -16.80 34.56 -11.64
C HIS A 29 -16.88 35.36 -12.96
N ILE A 30 -17.22 34.71 -14.06
CA ILE A 30 -17.34 35.32 -15.39
C ILE A 30 -18.37 36.45 -15.38
N ARG A 31 -19.48 36.28 -14.65
CA ARG A 31 -20.52 37.31 -14.54
C ARG A 31 -20.03 38.61 -13.88
N VAL A 32 -19.04 38.52 -12.99
CA VAL A 32 -18.55 39.66 -12.20
C VAL A 32 -17.23 40.21 -12.76
N CYS A 33 -16.42 39.39 -13.44
CA CYS A 33 -15.11 39.77 -13.95
C CYS A 33 -15.13 39.99 -15.48
N PRO A 34 -15.13 41.24 -15.98
CA PRO A 34 -15.23 41.51 -17.41
C PRO A 34 -14.02 41.01 -18.21
N LYS A 35 -12.84 40.96 -17.59
CA LYS A 35 -11.62 40.42 -18.24
C LYS A 35 -11.75 38.91 -18.53
N CYS A 36 -12.22 38.15 -17.54
CA CYS A 36 -12.45 36.72 -17.69
C CYS A 36 -13.62 36.44 -18.66
N ALA A 37 -14.65 37.29 -18.67
CA ALA A 37 -15.74 37.19 -19.65
C ALA A 37 -15.27 37.40 -21.09
N SER A 38 -14.45 38.42 -21.36
CA SER A 38 -13.86 38.65 -22.69
C SER A 38 -13.05 37.44 -23.14
N LEU A 39 -12.18 36.94 -22.27
CA LEU A 39 -11.32 35.81 -22.59
C LEU A 39 -12.11 34.52 -22.85
N ALA A 40 -13.15 34.26 -22.07
CA ALA A 40 -14.06 33.14 -22.29
C ALA A 40 -14.80 33.24 -23.63
N ALA A 41 -15.25 34.44 -23.99
CA ALA A 41 -15.92 34.70 -25.27
C ALA A 41 -14.97 34.54 -26.46
N GLU A 42 -13.74 35.05 -26.36
CA GLU A 42 -12.69 34.89 -27.36
C GLU A 42 -12.36 33.42 -27.61
N LEU A 43 -12.10 32.66 -26.53
CA LEU A 43 -11.79 31.23 -26.65
C LEU A 43 -12.99 30.43 -27.17
N GLY A 44 -14.21 30.75 -26.73
CA GLY A 44 -15.44 30.18 -27.25
C GLY A 44 -15.65 30.46 -28.75
N GLY A 45 -15.27 31.66 -29.21
CA GLY A 45 -15.27 32.03 -30.63
C GLY A 45 -14.32 31.17 -31.46
N VAL A 46 -13.09 30.98 -30.99
CA VAL A 46 -12.11 30.08 -31.64
C VAL A 46 -12.63 28.64 -31.70
N ALA A 47 -13.17 28.12 -30.59
CA ALA A 47 -13.75 26.78 -30.56
C ALA A 47 -14.93 26.63 -31.53
N SER A 48 -15.77 27.67 -31.67
CA SER A 48 -16.86 27.69 -32.65
C SER A 48 -16.37 27.69 -34.08
N LEU A 49 -15.30 28.45 -34.39
CA LEU A 49 -14.69 28.46 -35.71
C LEU A 49 -14.13 27.09 -36.08
N VAL A 50 -13.41 26.44 -35.15
CA VAL A 50 -12.91 25.07 -35.37
C VAL A 50 -14.06 24.09 -35.58
N LYS A 51 -15.15 24.21 -34.83
CA LYS A 51 -16.35 23.36 -35.00
C LYS A 51 -17.10 23.61 -36.32
N SER A 52 -16.95 24.80 -36.91
CA SER A 52 -17.55 25.13 -38.21
C SER A 52 -16.79 24.59 -39.42
N LEU A 53 -15.59 24.05 -39.21
CA LEU A 53 -14.84 23.41 -40.30
C LEU A 53 -15.60 22.17 -40.80
N ASP A 54 -15.59 21.98 -42.11
CA ASP A 54 -16.21 20.81 -42.73
C ASP A 54 -15.63 19.53 -42.16
N ARG A 55 -16.53 18.66 -41.68
CA ARG A 55 -16.14 17.31 -41.27
C ARG A 55 -15.79 16.52 -42.52
N GLN A 56 -14.52 16.15 -42.66
CA GLN A 56 -14.13 15.19 -43.67
C GLN A 56 -14.77 13.84 -43.39
N ALA A 57 -15.35 13.24 -44.43
CA ALA A 57 -15.86 11.89 -44.35
C ALA A 57 -14.71 10.94 -43.98
N ALA A 58 -15.00 9.97 -43.10
CA ALA A 58 -14.04 8.93 -42.79
C ALA A 58 -13.67 8.15 -44.08
N PRO A 59 -12.41 7.72 -44.24
CA PRO A 59 -12.02 6.88 -45.37
C PRO A 59 -12.87 5.61 -45.43
N SER A 60 -13.14 5.11 -46.65
CA SER A 60 -13.85 3.85 -46.85
C SER A 60 -13.17 2.71 -46.07
N GLY A 61 -13.96 1.92 -45.33
CA GLY A 61 -13.46 0.81 -44.50
C GLY A 61 -12.79 1.24 -43.18
N PHE A 62 -12.87 2.52 -42.78
CA PHE A 62 -12.41 2.95 -41.46
C PHE A 62 -13.17 2.25 -40.32
N GLU A 63 -14.50 2.19 -40.41
CA GLU A 63 -15.34 1.54 -39.40
C GLU A 63 -15.02 0.05 -39.26
N ASP A 64 -14.81 -0.65 -40.37
CA ASP A 64 -14.45 -2.08 -40.36
C ASP A 64 -13.11 -2.31 -39.65
N ARG A 65 -12.09 -1.49 -39.97
CA ARG A 65 -10.77 -1.56 -39.31
C ARG A 65 -10.85 -1.22 -37.83
N LEU A 66 -11.63 -0.20 -37.47
CA LEU A 66 -11.84 0.19 -36.07
C LEU A 66 -12.53 -0.94 -35.29
N ASN A 67 -13.59 -1.52 -35.85
CA ASN A 67 -14.32 -2.62 -35.24
C ASN A 67 -13.44 -3.86 -35.07
N ALA A 68 -12.65 -4.21 -36.09
CA ALA A 68 -11.70 -5.31 -36.01
C ALA A 68 -10.68 -5.09 -34.86
N GLN A 69 -10.16 -3.87 -34.70
CA GLN A 69 -9.23 -3.54 -33.60
C GLN A 69 -9.90 -3.60 -32.22
N ILE A 70 -11.14 -3.12 -32.10
CA ILE A 70 -11.91 -3.19 -30.85
C ILE A 70 -12.16 -4.66 -30.46
N LEU A 71 -12.53 -5.50 -31.43
CA LEU A 71 -12.75 -6.92 -31.20
C LEU A 71 -11.46 -7.63 -30.78
N HIS A 72 -10.34 -7.38 -31.48
CA HIS A 72 -9.04 -7.94 -31.12
C HIS A 72 -8.64 -7.61 -29.68
N ARG A 73 -8.76 -6.34 -29.27
CA ARG A 73 -8.46 -5.93 -27.88
C ARG A 73 -9.38 -6.59 -26.86
N LYS A 74 -10.66 -6.81 -27.18
CA LYS A 74 -11.60 -7.52 -26.29
C LYS A 74 -11.21 -8.99 -26.09
N GLU A 75 -10.66 -9.63 -27.12
CA GLU A 75 -10.21 -11.02 -27.05
C GLU A 75 -8.95 -11.17 -26.20
N GLU A 76 -7.99 -10.26 -26.33
CA GLU A 76 -6.78 -10.20 -25.51
C GLU A 76 -7.08 -9.82 -24.05
N ALA A 77 -8.11 -9.01 -23.82
CA ALA A 77 -8.50 -8.56 -22.50
C ALA A 77 -9.32 -9.60 -21.69
N LYS A 78 -9.37 -10.88 -22.10
CA LYS A 78 -9.99 -11.92 -21.28
C LYS A 78 -9.22 -12.02 -19.96
N PRO A 79 -9.81 -11.58 -18.83
CA PRO A 79 -9.13 -11.66 -17.54
C PRO A 79 -8.84 -13.13 -17.26
N GLY A 80 -7.57 -13.45 -16.96
CA GLY A 80 -7.15 -14.81 -16.64
C GLY A 80 -8.07 -15.46 -15.60
N LEU A 81 -8.17 -16.78 -15.62
CA LEU A 81 -9.13 -17.56 -14.82
C LEU A 81 -9.10 -17.19 -13.32
N LEU A 82 -7.91 -16.86 -12.80
CA LEU A 82 -7.68 -16.32 -11.45
C LEU A 82 -8.44 -15.01 -11.16
N ARG A 83 -8.49 -14.09 -12.13
CA ARG A 83 -9.16 -12.79 -12.01
C ARG A 83 -10.67 -12.93 -12.11
N ARG A 84 -11.19 -13.93 -12.84
CA ARG A 84 -12.62 -14.32 -12.80
C ARG A 84 -13.02 -14.86 -11.43
N LEU A 85 -12.17 -15.67 -10.80
CA LEU A 85 -12.43 -16.19 -9.46
C LEU A 85 -12.40 -15.07 -8.40
N LEU A 86 -11.49 -14.10 -8.53
CA LEU A 86 -11.37 -12.94 -7.63
C LEU A 86 -12.41 -11.83 -7.84
N LEU A 87 -13.06 -11.77 -9.02
CA LEU A 87 -14.09 -10.77 -9.37
C LEU A 87 -15.53 -11.33 -9.30
N GLY A 88 -15.72 -12.57 -8.86
CA GLY A 88 -17.06 -13.16 -8.63
C GLY A 88 -17.81 -12.59 -7.43
N VAL A 89 -17.43 -11.40 -6.94
CA VAL A 89 -18.12 -10.70 -5.87
C VAL A 89 -19.01 -9.63 -6.50
N PRO A 90 -20.32 -9.63 -6.26
CA PRO A 90 -21.26 -8.71 -6.91
C PRO A 90 -20.88 -7.24 -6.67
N PRO A 91 -21.05 -6.36 -7.68
CA PRO A 91 -20.64 -4.96 -7.62
C PRO A 91 -21.39 -4.12 -6.57
N GLU A 92 -22.48 -4.62 -5.98
CA GLU A 92 -23.18 -3.96 -4.87
C GLU A 92 -22.34 -3.89 -3.57
N VAL A 93 -21.27 -4.67 -3.45
CA VAL A 93 -20.39 -4.66 -2.27
C VAL A 93 -19.16 -3.75 -2.46
N TYR A 94 -18.99 -3.12 -3.63
CA TYR A 94 -17.80 -2.33 -3.96
C TYR A 94 -17.67 -1.02 -3.14
N GLY A 95 -18.77 -0.52 -2.57
CA GLY A 95 -18.76 0.65 -1.68
C GLY A 95 -18.09 0.39 -0.31
N TYR A 96 -18.11 -0.86 0.15
CA TYR A 96 -17.60 -1.23 1.49
C TYR A 96 -16.13 -1.69 1.47
N ARG A 97 -15.54 -1.83 0.28
CA ARG A 97 -14.17 -2.37 0.09
C ARG A 97 -13.06 -1.34 0.32
N ARG A 98 -13.39 -0.03 0.34
CA ARG A 98 -12.41 1.03 0.61
C ARG A 98 -12.06 1.15 2.11
N SER A 99 -12.90 0.64 3.01
CA SER A 99 -12.67 0.66 4.46
C SER A 99 -12.28 -0.70 5.06
N LEU A 100 -12.68 -1.83 4.45
CA LEU A 100 -12.33 -3.17 4.95
C LEU A 100 -10.89 -3.60 4.66
N GLY A 101 -10.29 -3.11 3.58
CA GLY A 101 -8.90 -3.40 3.23
C GLY A 101 -7.90 -3.12 4.37
N PRO A 102 -7.88 -1.91 4.95
CA PRO A 102 -6.98 -1.62 6.07
C PRO A 102 -7.34 -2.38 7.35
N ALA A 103 -8.63 -2.60 7.64
CA ALA A 103 -9.05 -3.31 8.85
C ALA A 103 -8.64 -4.79 8.86
N LEU A 104 -8.71 -5.48 7.72
CA LEU A 104 -8.24 -6.86 7.62
C LEU A 104 -6.70 -6.94 7.68
N ALA A 105 -6.00 -5.99 7.07
CA ALA A 105 -4.55 -5.92 7.14
C ALA A 105 -4.05 -5.71 8.58
N THR A 106 -4.72 -4.86 9.37
CA THR A 106 -4.36 -4.67 10.78
C THR A 106 -4.62 -5.92 11.61
N VAL A 107 -5.76 -6.60 11.42
CA VAL A 107 -6.06 -7.85 12.14
C VAL A 107 -5.00 -8.92 11.83
N LEU A 108 -4.65 -9.12 10.56
CA LEU A 108 -3.62 -10.10 10.16
C LEU A 108 -2.24 -9.77 10.73
N LEU A 109 -1.84 -8.49 10.71
CA LEU A 109 -0.59 -8.05 11.32
C LEU A 109 -0.59 -8.28 12.84
N THR A 110 -1.66 -7.95 13.55
CA THR A 110 -1.75 -8.18 15.00
C THR A 110 -1.72 -9.66 15.35
N ALA A 111 -2.37 -10.52 14.55
CA ALA A 111 -2.33 -11.96 14.74
C ALA A 111 -0.90 -12.51 14.52
N ALA A 112 -0.21 -12.08 13.46
CA ALA A 112 1.16 -12.51 13.17
C ALA A 112 2.17 -12.03 14.23
N VAL A 113 2.06 -10.80 14.72
CA VAL A 113 2.89 -10.30 15.81
C VAL A 113 2.58 -11.05 17.11
N GLY A 114 1.30 -11.28 17.41
CA GLY A 114 0.87 -12.02 18.60
C GLY A 114 1.37 -13.47 18.62
N THR A 115 1.28 -14.19 17.49
CA THR A 115 1.80 -15.55 17.39
C THR A 115 3.32 -15.59 17.49
N SER A 116 4.03 -14.63 16.90
CA SER A 116 5.49 -14.52 17.03
C SER A 116 5.91 -14.31 18.49
N LEU A 117 5.22 -13.42 19.23
CA LEU A 117 5.52 -13.16 20.64
C LEU A 117 5.24 -14.37 21.52
N MET A 118 4.12 -15.07 21.28
CA MET A 118 3.80 -16.31 21.99
C MET A 118 4.85 -17.39 21.73
N PHE A 119 5.32 -17.53 20.50
CA PHE A 119 6.36 -18.52 20.15
C PHE A 119 7.69 -18.21 20.83
N THR A 120 8.12 -16.94 20.87
CA THR A 120 9.36 -16.55 21.58
C THR A 120 9.24 -16.76 23.08
N ASN A 121 8.09 -16.46 23.68
CA ASN A 121 7.88 -16.62 25.12
C ASN A 121 7.81 -18.11 25.52
N TYR A 122 7.18 -18.94 24.68
CA TYR A 122 7.14 -20.38 24.86
C TYR A 122 8.56 -20.99 24.85
N ASN A 123 9.39 -20.62 23.87
CA ASN A 123 10.76 -21.11 23.80
C ASN A 123 11.63 -20.60 24.97
N ALA A 124 11.49 -19.34 25.38
CA ALA A 124 12.20 -18.79 26.52
C ALA A 124 11.87 -19.54 27.83
N SER A 125 10.62 -19.99 28.01
CA SER A 125 10.23 -20.80 29.15
C SER A 125 10.87 -22.19 29.16
N GLY A 126 11.09 -22.78 27.97
CA GLY A 126 11.79 -24.06 27.81
C GLY A 126 13.27 -23.97 28.18
N ASP A 127 13.95 -22.93 27.72
CA ASP A 127 15.37 -22.71 28.01
C ASP A 127 15.61 -22.46 29.50
N ALA A 128 14.74 -21.70 30.17
CA ALA A 128 14.83 -21.45 31.60
C ALA A 128 14.62 -22.73 32.44
N ALA A 129 13.69 -23.60 32.02
CA ALA A 129 13.48 -24.90 32.67
C ALA A 129 14.69 -25.82 32.49
N TYR A 130 15.30 -25.83 31.30
CA TYR A 130 16.50 -26.61 31.00
C TYR A 130 17.71 -26.15 31.84
N ILE A 131 17.97 -24.84 31.90
CA ILE A 131 19.09 -24.28 32.69
C ILE A 131 18.94 -24.63 34.18
N ASN A 132 17.73 -24.49 34.74
CA ASN A 132 17.48 -24.83 36.15
C ASN A 132 17.67 -26.32 36.44
N ALA A 133 17.25 -27.21 35.53
CA ALA A 133 17.45 -28.64 35.69
C ALA A 133 18.93 -29.03 35.68
N VAL A 134 19.72 -28.47 34.75
CA VAL A 134 21.17 -28.68 34.68
C VAL A 134 21.87 -28.16 35.94
N GLN A 135 21.48 -26.98 36.42
CA GLN A 135 22.06 -26.39 37.63
C GLN A 135 21.76 -27.22 38.88
N GLN A 136 20.53 -27.75 39.04
CA GLN A 136 20.20 -28.68 40.12
C GLN A 136 21.01 -29.98 40.05
N GLN A 137 21.23 -30.52 38.84
CA GLN A 137 22.05 -31.71 38.65
C GLN A 137 23.50 -31.44 39.07
N HIS A 138 24.11 -30.32 38.66
CA HIS A 138 25.46 -29.94 39.08
C HIS A 138 25.59 -29.79 40.60
N VAL A 139 24.65 -29.11 41.26
CA VAL A 139 24.64 -28.99 42.73
C VAL A 139 24.53 -30.36 43.40
N THR A 140 23.68 -31.25 42.87
CA THR A 140 23.53 -32.61 43.39
C THR A 140 24.83 -33.39 43.27
N PHE A 141 25.48 -33.38 42.10
CA PHE A 141 26.78 -34.03 41.89
C PHE A 141 27.87 -33.45 42.80
N ALA A 142 27.97 -32.14 42.89
CA ALA A 142 28.94 -31.46 43.77
C ALA A 142 28.74 -31.83 45.25
N SER A 143 27.49 -31.96 45.70
CA SER A 143 27.18 -32.35 47.08
C SER A 143 27.41 -33.83 47.37
N ALA A 144 27.21 -34.71 46.38
CA ALA A 144 27.34 -36.16 46.56
C ALA A 144 28.80 -36.63 46.55
N ASN A 145 29.71 -35.92 45.90
CA ASN A 145 31.11 -36.32 45.80
C ASN A 145 32.06 -35.10 45.82
N PRO A 146 32.24 -34.45 46.98
CA PRO A 146 33.07 -33.24 47.12
C PRO A 146 34.57 -33.49 46.84
N LEU A 147 34.99 -34.75 46.69
CA LEU A 147 36.36 -35.17 46.47
C LEU A 147 36.64 -35.62 45.02
N SER A 148 35.63 -35.70 44.14
CA SER A 148 35.84 -36.06 42.73
C SER A 148 36.00 -34.87 41.78
N ASP A 149 35.94 -33.64 42.30
CA ASP A 149 36.11 -32.44 41.48
C ASP A 149 37.61 -32.12 41.34
N GLU A 150 38.27 -32.84 40.43
CA GLU A 150 39.69 -32.68 40.08
C GLU A 150 40.02 -31.21 39.73
N SER A 151 39.04 -30.46 39.22
CA SER A 151 39.12 -29.02 38.95
C SER A 151 39.35 -28.17 40.21
N ALA A 152 38.75 -28.55 41.34
CA ALA A 152 38.89 -27.81 42.59
C ALA A 152 40.30 -27.95 43.18
N LEU A 153 40.92 -29.14 43.04
CA LEU A 153 42.32 -29.37 43.39
C LEU A 153 43.27 -28.53 42.53
N ILE A 154 43.05 -28.52 41.19
CA ILE A 154 43.85 -27.71 40.25
C ILE A 154 43.76 -26.22 40.57
N LEU A 155 42.57 -25.70 40.91
CA LEU A 155 42.40 -24.30 41.32
C LEU A 155 43.09 -23.98 42.66
N SER A 156 43.06 -24.91 43.61
CA SER A 156 43.72 -24.73 44.92
C SER A 156 45.25 -24.70 44.80
N ASP A 157 45.84 -25.54 43.93
CA ASP A 157 47.28 -25.56 43.69
C ASP A 157 47.74 -24.30 42.97
N ARG A 158 46.99 -23.84 41.97
CA ARG A 158 47.27 -22.57 41.27
C ARG A 158 47.19 -21.35 42.19
N MET A 159 46.28 -21.36 43.17
CA MET A 159 46.19 -20.30 44.17
C MET A 159 47.34 -20.34 45.18
N LYS A 160 47.93 -21.51 45.46
CA LYS A 160 49.16 -21.59 46.26
C LYS A 160 50.37 -21.04 45.51
N GLU A 161 50.53 -21.38 44.23
CA GLU A 161 51.63 -20.86 43.39
C GLU A 161 51.61 -19.32 43.29
N LEU A 162 50.43 -18.69 43.26
CA LEU A 162 50.31 -17.23 43.17
C LEU A 162 50.56 -16.48 44.49
N ASN A 163 50.60 -17.18 45.63
CA ASN A 163 50.74 -16.58 46.96
C ASN A 163 52.12 -16.78 47.60
N GLU A 164 53.07 -17.45 46.93
CA GLU A 164 54.46 -17.46 47.37
C GLU A 164 55.12 -16.09 47.05
N PRO A 165 55.58 -15.34 48.06
CA PRO A 165 56.23 -14.04 47.84
C PRO A 165 57.61 -14.24 47.18
N LEU A 166 57.82 -13.52 46.06
CA LEU A 166 59.10 -13.39 45.35
C LEU A 166 60.22 -12.82 46.22
#